data_AF-A0A936GJ28-F1
#
_entry.id   AF-A0A936GJ28-F1
#
_cell.length_a   1.000
_cell.length_b   1.000
_cell.length_c   1.000
_cell.angle_alpha   90.00
_cell.angle_beta   90.00
_cell.angle_gamma   90.00
#
_symmetry.space_group_name_H-M   'P 1'
#
loop_
_entity.id
_entity.type
_entity.pdbx_description
1 polymer ?
#
loop_
_entity_poly.entity_id
_entity_poly.type
_entity_poly.pdbx_seq_one_letter_code
_entity_poly.pdbx_strand_id
1 'polypeptide(L)'
;MGWTNFHSHSTYSDGKESIAKCAEIAVQNKMEIYGFSDHSPIPFKNDWSLKIENLTDYLAEITQIKDLYKGSTEFLCGLEIDYLPGSEYSTRSFIESLHLDYFIGSVHFVDSFKDGTPWNIDTGADLFERCKRDF
;
A
#
# COMPACT_ATOMS: atom_id res chain seq x y z
N MET A 1 14.87 19.36 12.44
CA MET A 1 13.63 18.68 12.02
C MET A 1 14.07 17.38 11.38
N GLY A 2 13.65 16.24 11.92
CA GLY A 2 13.97 14.93 11.35
C GLY A 2 13.20 14.71 10.06
N TRP A 3 13.70 13.84 9.18
CA TRP A 3 12.97 13.44 7.98
C TRP A 3 11.91 12.40 8.35
N THR A 4 10.72 12.54 7.78
CA THR A 4 9.63 11.58 7.92
C THR A 4 9.16 11.11 6.54
N ASN A 5 8.70 9.87 6.45
CA ASN A 5 8.03 9.34 5.28
C ASN A 5 6.79 8.56 5.72
N PHE A 6 5.66 8.78 5.06
CA PHE A 6 4.39 8.08 5.31
C PHE A 6 3.84 7.39 4.06
N HIS A 7 4.57 7.44 2.94
CA HIS A 7 4.16 6.79 1.71
C HIS A 7 5.36 5.99 1.17
N SER A 8 5.35 4.69 1.39
CA SER A 8 6.44 3.80 0.98
C SER A 8 5.97 2.37 0.72
N HIS A 9 6.56 1.77 -0.31
CA HIS A 9 6.16 0.48 -0.84
C HIS A 9 7.33 -0.49 -0.71
N SER A 10 7.03 -1.72 -0.35
CA SER A 10 7.99 -2.82 -0.20
C SER A 10 7.73 -3.89 -1.26
N THR A 11 8.52 -4.97 -1.22
CA THR A 11 8.31 -6.14 -2.09
C THR A 11 6.99 -6.89 -1.83
N TYR A 12 6.19 -6.48 -0.85
CA TYR A 12 4.82 -6.97 -0.70
C TYR A 12 3.86 -6.39 -1.75
N SER A 13 4.19 -5.23 -2.33
CA SER A 13 3.48 -4.58 -3.43
C SER A 13 4.44 -4.38 -4.61
N ASP A 14 4.48 -3.20 -5.21
CA ASP A 14 5.33 -2.83 -6.34
C ASP A 14 6.68 -2.21 -5.93
N GLY A 15 6.96 -2.16 -4.62
CA GLY A 15 8.23 -1.74 -4.07
C GLY A 15 9.39 -2.68 -4.42
N LYS A 16 10.61 -2.16 -4.34
CA LYS A 16 11.84 -2.89 -4.73
C LYS A 16 12.58 -3.54 -3.57
N GLU A 17 12.41 -3.01 -2.36
CA GLU A 17 13.15 -3.42 -1.18
C GLU A 17 12.21 -4.09 -0.17
N SER A 18 12.74 -5.04 0.61
CA SER A 18 11.96 -5.66 1.68
C SER A 18 11.70 -4.69 2.82
N ILE A 19 10.70 -4.98 3.65
CA ILE A 19 10.38 -4.22 4.86
C ILE A 19 11.61 -4.07 5.76
N ALA A 20 12.33 -5.17 6.00
CA ALA A 20 13.57 -5.15 6.78
C ALA A 20 14.65 -4.23 6.18
N LYS A 21 14.81 -4.22 4.85
CA LYS A 21 15.81 -3.38 4.19
C LYS A 21 15.43 -1.90 4.21
N CYS A 22 14.17 -1.58 3.96
CA CYS A 22 13.62 -0.24 4.13
C CYS A 22 13.84 0.28 5.55
N ALA A 23 13.57 -0.54 6.56
CA ALA A 23 13.76 -0.18 7.96
C ALA A 23 15.24 0.09 8.31
N GLU A 24 16.15 -0.77 7.85
CA GLU A 24 17.58 -0.57 8.01
C GLU A 24 18.03 0.79 7.44
N ILE A 25 17.58 1.12 6.22
CA ILE A 25 17.91 2.37 5.54
C ILE A 25 17.34 3.57 6.32
N ALA A 26 16.10 3.49 6.79
CA ALA A 26 15.47 4.57 7.55
C ALA A 26 16.25 4.89 8.84
N VAL A 27 16.68 3.86 9.56
CA VAL A 27 17.49 3.99 10.79
C VAL A 27 18.88 4.54 10.48
N GLN A 28 19.54 4.05 9.43
CA GLN A 28 20.85 4.58 9.00
C GLN A 28 20.79 6.08 8.66
N ASN A 29 19.69 6.52 8.07
CA ASN A 29 19.43 7.91 7.74
C ASN A 29 18.88 8.74 8.92
N LYS A 30 18.72 8.14 10.11
CA LYS A 30 18.19 8.79 11.31
C LYS A 30 16.83 9.45 11.06
N MET A 31 15.98 8.78 10.29
CA MET A 31 14.60 9.22 10.09
C MET A 31 13.85 9.17 11.41
N GLU A 32 12.99 10.17 11.62
CA GLU A 32 12.20 10.28 12.85
C GLU A 32 11.04 9.29 12.80
N ILE A 33 10.31 9.27 11.68
CA ILE A 33 9.15 8.41 11.44
C ILE A 33 9.24 7.80 10.04
N TYR A 34 8.94 6.51 9.93
CA TYR A 34 8.82 5.80 8.66
C TYR A 34 7.57 4.92 8.64
N GLY A 35 6.61 5.30 7.81
CA GLY A 35 5.39 4.56 7.56
C GLY A 35 5.49 3.68 6.33
N PHE A 36 5.20 2.39 6.50
CA PHE A 36 4.88 1.48 5.41
C PHE A 36 3.44 1.71 4.96
N SER A 37 3.19 1.70 3.66
CA SER A 37 1.89 1.98 3.06
C SER A 37 1.68 1.21 1.76
N ASP A 38 2.11 -0.05 1.70
CA ASP A 38 1.96 -0.89 0.52
C ASP A 38 0.50 -0.88 0.00
N HIS A 39 0.34 -0.98 -1.32
CA HIS A 39 -0.97 -1.09 -1.95
C HIS A 39 -1.78 -2.25 -1.33
N SER A 40 -2.96 -1.93 -0.83
CA SER A 40 -3.85 -2.89 -0.18
C SER A 40 -4.32 -4.02 -1.12
N PRO A 41 -4.82 -5.14 -0.56
CA PRO A 41 -5.44 -6.17 -1.38
C PRO A 41 -6.65 -5.64 -2.17
N ILE A 42 -6.79 -6.09 -3.42
CA ILE A 42 -7.91 -5.75 -4.30
C ILE A 42 -8.54 -7.03 -4.85
N PRO A 43 -9.83 -7.02 -5.27
CA PRO A 43 -10.59 -8.24 -5.55
C PRO A 43 -10.30 -8.87 -6.91
N PHE A 44 -9.19 -8.50 -7.55
CA PHE A 44 -8.78 -9.01 -8.85
C PHE A 44 -7.28 -9.22 -8.92
N LYS A 45 -6.86 -10.19 -9.73
CA LYS A 45 -5.47 -10.58 -9.88
C LYS A 45 -4.64 -9.45 -10.48
N ASN A 46 -3.49 -9.19 -9.88
CA ASN A 46 -2.51 -8.19 -10.29
C ASN A 46 -1.12 -8.57 -9.76
N ASP A 47 -0.09 -7.81 -10.11
CA ASP A 47 1.30 -7.98 -9.68
C ASP A 47 1.86 -6.83 -8.84
N TRP A 48 1.08 -5.77 -8.61
CA TRP A 48 1.52 -4.54 -7.94
C TRP A 48 0.91 -4.33 -6.55
N SER A 49 -0.14 -5.05 -6.18
CA SER A 49 -0.80 -4.95 -4.86
C SER A 49 -0.39 -6.10 -3.93
N LEU A 50 -0.47 -5.82 -2.62
CA LEU A 50 -0.42 -6.83 -1.57
C LEU A 50 -1.43 -7.95 -1.84
N LYS A 51 -0.99 -9.19 -1.69
CA LYS A 51 -1.85 -10.38 -1.79
C LYS A 51 -2.51 -10.65 -0.45
N ILE A 52 -3.79 -11.02 -0.46
CA ILE A 52 -4.58 -11.19 0.77
C ILE A 52 -3.98 -12.30 1.67
N GLU A 53 -3.43 -13.34 1.06
CA GLU A 53 -2.72 -14.43 1.74
C GLU A 53 -1.45 -13.97 2.48
N ASN A 54 -0.84 -12.85 2.05
CA ASN A 54 0.37 -12.27 2.64
C ASN A 54 0.08 -11.15 3.65
N LEU A 55 -1.19 -10.73 3.80
CA LEU A 55 -1.54 -9.59 4.66
C LEU A 55 -1.19 -9.83 6.12
N THR A 56 -1.40 -11.05 6.64
CA THR A 56 -1.02 -11.38 8.02
C THR A 56 0.50 -11.28 8.23
N ASP A 57 1.28 -11.76 7.28
CA ASP A 57 2.75 -11.72 7.35
C ASP A 57 3.26 -10.28 7.27
N TYR A 58 2.67 -9.45 6.41
CA TYR A 58 2.95 -8.02 6.31
C TYR A 58 2.79 -7.29 7.66
N LEU A 59 1.62 -7.47 8.31
CA LEU A 59 1.33 -6.85 9.60
C LEU A 59 2.28 -7.34 10.70
N ALA A 60 2.58 -8.64 10.70
CA ALA A 60 3.48 -9.25 11.67
C ALA A 60 4.92 -8.77 11.50
N GLU A 61 5.43 -8.68 10.27
CA GLU A 61 6.79 -8.22 9.97
C GLU A 61 6.99 -6.77 10.40
N ILE A 62 6.04 -5.87 10.12
CA ILE A 62 6.15 -4.46 10.56
C ILE A 62 6.09 -4.36 12.09
N THR A 63 5.25 -5.18 12.74
CA THR A 63 5.21 -5.24 14.21
C THR A 63 6.58 -5.63 14.79
N GLN A 64 7.25 -6.62 14.20
CA GLN A 64 8.61 -7.02 14.61
C GLN A 64 9.62 -5.89 14.38
N ILE A 65 9.53 -5.16 13.27
CA ILE A 65 10.40 -4.01 12.96
C ILE A 65 10.23 -2.87 13.97
N LYS A 66 8.98 -2.56 14.35
CA LYS A 66 8.69 -1.56 15.39
C LYS A 66 9.41 -1.88 16.70
N ASP A 67 9.36 -3.14 17.11
CA ASP A 67 10.02 -3.60 18.34
C ASP A 67 11.54 -3.61 18.20
N LEU A 68 12.06 -4.08 17.06
CA LEU A 68 13.50 -4.18 16.79
C LEU A 68 14.22 -2.83 16.86
N TYR A 69 13.60 -1.78 16.33
CA TYR A 69 14.21 -0.45 16.24
C TYR A 69 13.63 0.58 17.23
N LYS A 70 12.92 0.10 18.25
CA LYS A 70 12.32 0.95 19.28
C LYS A 70 13.33 1.93 19.87
N GLY A 71 12.98 3.22 19.84
CA GLY A 71 13.83 4.31 20.33
C GLY A 71 14.84 4.85 19.33
N SER A 72 14.90 4.31 18.10
CA SER A 72 15.72 4.85 17.00
C SER A 72 14.87 5.59 15.96
N THR A 73 14.05 4.86 15.22
CA THR A 73 13.08 5.39 14.24
C THR A 73 11.70 4.85 14.63
N GLU A 74 10.69 5.71 14.63
CA GLU A 74 9.31 5.27 14.84
C GLU A 74 8.76 4.68 13.54
N PHE A 75 8.48 3.38 13.54
CA PHE A 75 7.89 2.70 12.39
C PHE A 75 6.37 2.64 12.53
N LEU A 76 5.65 2.88 11.44
CA LEU A 76 4.20 2.80 11.39
C LEU A 76 3.76 1.76 10.34
N CYS A 77 2.73 1.00 10.70
CA CYS A 77 2.04 0.04 9.85
C CYS A 77 0.80 0.70 9.29
N GLY A 78 0.81 0.93 7.97
CA GLY A 78 -0.34 1.40 7.23
C GLY A 78 -0.49 0.66 5.92
N LEU A 79 -1.54 1.00 5.20
CA LEU A 79 -1.78 0.55 3.83
C LEU A 79 -2.26 1.74 3.00
N GLU A 80 -1.93 1.71 1.72
CA GLU A 80 -2.62 2.52 0.74
C GLU A 80 -3.87 1.76 0.26
N ILE A 81 -5.04 2.23 0.71
CA ILE A 81 -6.33 1.63 0.45
C ILE A 81 -6.93 2.24 -0.81
N ASP A 82 -7.13 1.41 -1.83
CA ASP A 82 -7.83 1.79 -3.05
C ASP A 82 -9.33 1.94 -2.79
N TYR A 83 -9.90 3.07 -3.22
CA TYR A 83 -11.33 3.26 -3.25
C TYR A 83 -11.93 2.48 -4.43
N LEU A 84 -12.60 1.36 -4.11
CA LEU A 84 -13.26 0.49 -5.08
C LEU A 84 -14.74 0.33 -4.71
N PRO A 85 -15.66 1.09 -5.36
CA PRO A 85 -17.09 0.99 -5.07
C PRO A 85 -17.61 -0.46 -5.07
N GLY A 86 -18.17 -0.90 -3.94
CA GLY A 86 -18.73 -2.24 -3.77
C GLY A 86 -17.72 -3.34 -3.41
N SER A 87 -16.43 -3.04 -3.29
CA SER A 87 -15.40 -3.98 -2.86
C SER A 87 -15.37 -4.13 -1.33
N GLU A 88 -15.19 -5.36 -0.84
CA GLU A 88 -15.01 -5.62 0.59
C GLU A 88 -13.71 -4.98 1.15
N TYR A 89 -12.67 -4.91 0.32
CA TYR A 89 -11.34 -4.40 0.69
C TYR A 89 -11.26 -2.88 0.84
N SER A 90 -12.28 -2.15 0.37
CA SER A 90 -12.41 -0.70 0.58
C SER A 90 -13.45 -0.34 1.64
N THR A 91 -13.96 -1.33 2.39
CA THR A 91 -14.94 -1.09 3.45
C THR A 91 -14.28 -0.61 4.74
N ARG A 92 -14.99 0.24 5.47
CA ARG A 92 -14.58 0.67 6.82
C ARG A 92 -14.36 -0.53 7.75
N SER A 93 -15.23 -1.54 7.70
CA SER A 93 -15.11 -2.75 8.53
C SER A 93 -13.83 -3.54 8.24
N PHE A 94 -13.45 -3.66 6.97
CA PHE A 94 -12.18 -4.29 6.62
C PHE A 94 -11.01 -3.48 7.18
N ILE A 95 -10.94 -2.17 6.89
CA ILE A 95 -9.85 -1.29 7.33
C ILE A 95 -9.70 -1.30 8.87
N GLU A 96 -10.81 -1.18 9.61
CA GLU A 96 -10.80 -1.20 11.07
C GLU A 96 -10.35 -2.56 11.63
N SER A 97 -10.64 -3.67 10.94
CA SER A 97 -10.20 -5.01 11.39
C SER A 97 -8.68 -5.21 11.35
N LEU A 98 -7.95 -4.42 10.56
CA LEU A 98 -6.50 -4.54 10.39
C LEU A 98 -5.71 -3.87 11.51
N HIS A 99 -6.34 -2.99 12.31
CA HIS A 99 -5.68 -2.26 13.40
C HIS A 99 -4.42 -1.49 12.95
N LEU A 100 -4.47 -0.89 11.75
CA LEU A 100 -3.38 -0.06 11.21
C LEU A 100 -3.19 1.20 12.07
N ASP A 101 -1.96 1.72 12.12
CA ASP A 101 -1.72 3.03 12.76
C ASP A 101 -2.28 4.17 11.90
N TYR A 102 -2.28 3.98 10.58
CA TYR A 102 -2.81 4.92 9.60
C TYR A 102 -3.15 4.21 8.28
N PHE A 103 -3.90 4.87 7.41
CA PHE A 103 -4.08 4.43 6.04
C PHE A 103 -4.14 5.64 5.10
N ILE A 104 -3.77 5.43 3.85
CA ILE A 104 -3.93 6.41 2.77
C ILE A 104 -5.14 5.98 1.96
N GLY A 105 -6.04 6.92 1.65
CA GLY A 105 -7.12 6.66 0.69
C GLY A 105 -6.69 7.09 -0.70
N SER A 106 -6.70 6.17 -1.65
CA SER A 106 -6.26 6.42 -3.02
C SER A 106 -7.34 6.04 -4.04
N VAL A 107 -7.24 6.61 -5.23
CA VAL A 107 -8.14 6.34 -6.36
C VAL A 107 -7.28 6.01 -7.57
N HIS A 108 -6.98 4.73 -7.77
CA HIS A 108 -6.32 4.25 -8.99
C HIS A 108 -7.32 3.82 -10.07
N PHE A 109 -8.61 3.73 -9.72
CA PHE A 109 -9.67 3.29 -10.61
C PHE A 109 -10.83 4.27 -10.66
N VAL A 110 -11.33 4.55 -11.86
CA VAL A 110 -12.45 5.50 -12.06
C VAL A 110 -13.74 4.78 -12.43
N ASP A 111 -13.67 3.71 -13.21
CA ASP A 111 -14.83 2.90 -13.64
C ASP A 111 -14.37 1.50 -14.11
N SER A 112 -15.19 0.82 -14.91
CA SER A 112 -14.84 -0.38 -15.67
C SER A 112 -15.17 -0.18 -17.15
N PHE A 113 -14.37 -0.79 -18.02
CA PHE A 113 -14.68 -0.89 -19.45
C PHE A 113 -15.92 -1.77 -19.69
N LYS A 114 -16.49 -1.72 -20.90
CA LYS A 114 -17.67 -2.53 -21.30
C LYS A 114 -17.47 -4.04 -21.16
N ASP A 115 -16.22 -4.51 -21.19
CA ASP A 115 -15.84 -5.90 -21.00
C ASP A 115 -15.68 -6.30 -19.52
N GLY A 116 -15.92 -5.37 -18.59
CA GLY A 116 -15.79 -5.57 -17.14
C GLY A 116 -14.36 -5.37 -16.61
N THR A 117 -13.40 -5.03 -17.46
CA THR A 117 -12.02 -4.75 -17.02
C THR A 117 -12.00 -3.45 -16.20
N PRO A 118 -11.41 -3.43 -14.99
CA PRO A 118 -11.26 -2.19 -14.22
C PRO A 118 -10.44 -1.15 -14.99
N TRP A 119 -10.93 0.08 -15.02
CA TRP A 119 -10.24 1.20 -15.63
C TRP A 119 -9.22 1.76 -14.64
N ASN A 120 -7.98 1.28 -14.77
CA ASN A 120 -6.83 1.81 -14.05
C ASN A 120 -6.33 3.12 -14.70
N ILE A 121 -6.22 4.19 -13.93
CA ILE A 121 -5.67 5.50 -14.37
C ILE A 121 -4.20 5.71 -13.96
N ASP A 122 -3.69 4.88 -13.07
CA ASP A 122 -2.29 4.83 -12.65
C ASP A 122 -1.52 3.78 -13.45
N THR A 123 -1.54 3.96 -14.77
CA THR A 123 -1.04 2.99 -15.73
C THR A 123 -0.22 3.66 -16.83
N GLY A 124 0.46 2.84 -17.63
CA GLY A 124 1.22 3.31 -18.79
C GLY A 124 0.34 4.05 -19.80
N ALA A 125 0.96 4.93 -20.58
CA ALA A 125 0.28 5.81 -21.52
C ALA A 125 -0.71 5.09 -22.45
N ASP A 126 -0.40 3.87 -22.91
CA ASP A 126 -1.26 3.12 -23.83
C ASP A 126 -2.63 2.77 -23.24
N LEU A 127 -2.65 2.31 -21.98
CA LEU A 127 -3.92 1.98 -21.31
C LEU A 127 -4.66 3.27 -20.97
N PHE A 128 -3.95 4.32 -20.54
CA PHE A 128 -4.53 5.65 -20.33
C PHE A 128 -5.14 6.27 -21.61
N GLU A 129 -4.61 5.97 -22.80
CA GLU A 129 -5.23 6.41 -24.06
C GLU A 129 -6.49 5.60 -24.42
N ARG A 130 -6.54 4.30 -24.08
CA ARG A 130 -7.78 3.49 -24.23
C ARG A 130 -8.91 4.08 -23.39
N CYS A 131 -8.58 4.44 -22.16
CA CYS A 131 -9.47 5.10 -21.21
C CYS A 131 -10.18 6.34 -21.78
N LYS A 132 -9.47 7.17 -22.55
CA LYS A 132 -10.04 8.37 -23.18
C LYS A 132 -11.03 8.07 -24.32
N ARG A 133 -10.91 6.91 -24.97
CA ARG A 133 -11.72 6.55 -26.15
C ARG A 133 -13.08 5.96 -25.81
N ASP A 134 -13.17 5.35 -24.63
CA ASP A 134 -14.35 4.63 -24.16
C ASP A 134 -15.27 5.50 -23.26
N PHE A 135 -14.89 6.77 -23.02
CA PHE A 135 -15.72 7.84 -22.42
C PHE A 135 -16.42 8.68 -23.49
#